data_AF-A0A7M7G787-F1
#
_entry.id   AF-A0A7M7G787-F1
#
_cell.length_a   1.000
_cell.length_b   1.000
_cell.length_c   1.000
_cell.angle_alpha   90.00
_cell.angle_beta   90.00
_cell.angle_gamma   90.00
#
_symmetry.space_group_name_H-M   'P 1'
#
loop_
_entity.id
_entity.type
_entity.pdbx_description
1 polymer ?
#
loop_
_entity_poly.entity_id
_entity_poly.type
_entity_poly.pdbx_seq_one_letter_code
_entity_poly.pdbx_strand_id
1 'polypeptide(L)'
;MKVEIVLILLCGAIASLECRRIPGSGRPTQGRKVIEAVPKSQRPTFLAYTLGHGFMEQYRMESPHVFPFPTLLQISSELEDKFQALKKPKNFTSDLYLFVSETFRLSSADMFSLILRRKYCFPHGKCIDLENIGELCCPF
;
A
#
# COMPACT_ATOMS: atom_id res chain seq x y z
N MET A 1 48.47 21.25 22.97
CA MET A 1 47.73 20.03 23.36
C MET A 1 46.49 19.97 22.48
N LYS A 2 46.42 19.00 21.57
CA LYS A 2 45.31 18.83 20.61
C LYS A 2 44.21 18.04 21.30
N VAL A 3 43.01 18.61 21.37
CA VAL A 3 41.80 17.93 21.84
C VAL A 3 41.09 17.40 20.60
N GLU A 4 41.13 16.10 20.38
CA GLU A 4 40.38 15.45 19.31
C GLU A 4 38.92 15.30 19.76
N ILE A 5 38.03 16.00 19.07
CA ILE A 5 36.57 15.85 19.19
C ILE A 5 36.18 14.61 18.40
N VAL A 6 35.89 13.51 19.10
CA VAL A 6 35.30 12.31 18.50
C VAL A 6 33.82 12.60 18.25
N LEU A 7 33.53 13.06 17.04
CA LEU A 7 32.16 13.21 16.54
C LEU A 7 31.63 11.82 16.19
N ILE A 8 30.92 11.18 17.14
CA ILE A 8 30.16 9.96 16.86
C ILE A 8 28.99 10.35 15.97
N LEU A 9 29.20 10.24 14.66
CA LEU A 9 28.16 10.18 13.65
C LEU A 9 27.31 8.95 13.94
N LEU A 10 26.25 9.14 14.72
CA LEU A 10 25.09 8.26 14.69
C LEU A 10 24.49 8.39 13.29
N CYS A 11 24.98 7.54 12.37
CA CYS A 11 24.32 7.25 11.11
C CYS A 11 22.88 6.92 11.45
N GLY A 12 22.00 7.89 11.18
CA GLY A 12 20.56 7.69 11.25
C GLY A 12 20.25 6.46 10.44
N ALA A 13 19.70 5.45 11.10
CA ALA A 13 19.10 4.30 10.47
C ALA A 13 17.97 4.81 9.58
N ILE A 14 18.31 5.19 8.35
CA ILE A 14 17.41 5.08 7.24
C ILE A 14 17.13 3.58 7.21
N ALA A 15 16.03 3.18 7.84
CA ALA A 15 15.39 1.91 7.57
C ALA A 15 15.00 1.96 6.10
N SER A 16 15.98 1.70 5.24
CA SER A 16 15.75 1.22 3.90
C SER A 16 14.76 0.09 4.08
N LEU A 17 13.57 0.28 3.55
CA LEU A 17 12.68 -0.81 3.17
C LEU A 17 13.37 -1.58 2.04
N GLU A 18 14.56 -2.10 2.31
CA GLU A 18 15.11 -3.24 1.62
C GLU A 18 14.19 -4.38 2.04
N CYS A 19 13.12 -4.58 1.27
CA CYS A 19 12.60 -5.92 1.06
C CYS A 19 13.84 -6.79 0.89
N ARG A 20 14.15 -7.59 1.91
CA ARG A 20 15.31 -8.49 1.93
C ARG A 20 15.15 -9.32 0.67
N ARG A 21 15.82 -8.93 -0.43
CA ARG A 21 15.85 -9.71 -1.66
C ARG A 21 16.36 -11.04 -1.19
N ILE A 22 15.50 -12.06 -1.14
CA ILE A 22 15.98 -13.43 -1.01
C ILE A 22 16.84 -13.62 -2.27
N PRO A 23 18.18 -13.69 -2.14
CA PRO A 23 19.03 -13.83 -3.30
C PRO A 23 18.74 -15.21 -3.87
N GLY A 24 18.02 -15.28 -5.00
CA GLY A 24 17.74 -16.56 -5.66
C GLY A 24 16.35 -16.79 -6.26
N SER A 25 15.38 -15.88 -6.14
CA SER A 25 14.13 -16.04 -6.90
C SER A 25 13.65 -14.73 -7.52
N GLY A 26 14.00 -14.49 -8.79
CA GLY A 26 13.38 -13.44 -9.61
C GLY A 26 11.91 -13.73 -9.93
N ARG A 27 11.18 -14.45 -9.06
CA ARG A 27 9.77 -14.79 -9.27
C ARG A 27 8.90 -13.76 -8.55
N PRO A 28 7.93 -13.14 -9.24
CA PRO A 28 6.95 -12.27 -8.60
C PRO A 28 6.20 -13.01 -7.49
N THR A 29 5.99 -12.34 -6.36
CA THR A 29 5.09 -12.79 -5.28
C THR A 29 3.66 -12.93 -5.81
N GLN A 30 2.79 -13.64 -5.07
CA GLN A 30 1.40 -13.80 -5.53
C GLN A 30 0.66 -12.46 -5.53
N GLY A 31 0.90 -11.61 -4.52
CA GLY A 31 0.33 -10.26 -4.50
C GLY A 31 0.76 -9.43 -5.71
N ARG A 32 2.04 -9.51 -6.08
CA ARG A 32 2.58 -8.81 -7.25
C ARG A 32 1.95 -9.26 -8.56
N LYS A 33 1.74 -10.58 -8.74
CA LYS A 33 1.07 -11.11 -9.94
C LYS A 33 -0.34 -10.56 -10.12
N VAL A 34 -1.10 -10.43 -9.02
CA VAL A 34 -2.45 -9.86 -9.07
C VAL A 34 -2.41 -8.40 -9.51
N ILE A 35 -1.52 -7.59 -8.91
CA ILE A 35 -1.39 -6.17 -9.24
C ILE A 35 -0.91 -5.98 -10.68
N GLU A 36 0.07 -6.78 -11.12
CA GLU A 36 0.62 -6.70 -12.48
C GLU A 36 -0.37 -7.14 -13.56
N ALA A 37 -1.31 -8.04 -13.23
CA ALA A 37 -2.38 -8.47 -14.12
C ALA A 37 -3.41 -7.36 -14.42
N VAL A 38 -3.47 -6.31 -13.59
CA VAL A 38 -4.32 -5.14 -13.84
C VAL A 38 -3.62 -4.20 -14.83
N PRO A 39 -4.33 -3.66 -15.85
CA PRO A 39 -3.77 -2.68 -16.77
C PRO A 39 -3.14 -1.50 -16.03
N LYS A 40 -1.97 -1.03 -16.46
CA LYS A 40 -1.20 0.00 -15.74
C LYS A 40 -2.03 1.25 -15.41
N SER A 41 -2.88 1.70 -16.33
CA SER A 41 -3.79 2.85 -16.14
C SER A 41 -4.89 2.63 -15.09
N GLN A 42 -5.22 1.38 -14.76
CA GLN A 42 -6.25 1.01 -13.78
C GLN A 42 -5.67 0.62 -12.42
N ARG A 43 -4.35 0.37 -12.32
CA ARG A 43 -3.70 -0.06 -11.08
C ARG A 43 -3.94 0.87 -9.88
N PRO A 44 -3.82 2.20 -10.01
CA PRO A 44 -4.11 3.09 -8.87
C PRO A 44 -5.54 2.94 -8.37
N THR A 45 -6.51 2.84 -9.28
CA THR A 45 -7.92 2.66 -8.92
C THR A 45 -8.17 1.28 -8.28
N PHE A 46 -7.55 0.22 -8.81
CA PHE A 46 -7.60 -1.12 -8.23
C PHE A 46 -7.00 -1.17 -6.81
N LEU A 47 -5.87 -0.48 -6.60
CA LEU A 47 -5.23 -0.39 -5.29
C LEU A 47 -6.08 0.40 -4.31
N ALA A 48 -6.66 1.54 -4.73
CA ALA A 48 -7.60 2.30 -3.90
C ALA A 48 -8.79 1.43 -3.48
N TYR A 49 -9.37 0.71 -4.45
CA TYR A 49 -10.48 -0.23 -4.24
C TYR A 49 -10.09 -1.29 -3.20
N THR A 50 -8.99 -2.00 -3.43
CA THR A 50 -8.58 -3.12 -2.58
C THR A 50 -8.20 -2.64 -1.18
N LEU A 51 -7.47 -1.53 -1.06
CA LEU A 51 -7.11 -0.95 0.24
C LEU A 51 -8.33 -0.43 1.01
N GLY A 52 -9.32 0.14 0.31
CA GLY A 52 -10.60 0.54 0.89
C GLY A 52 -11.36 -0.64 1.49
N HIS A 53 -11.44 -1.75 0.75
CA HIS A 53 -12.02 -3.00 1.27
C HIS A 53 -11.23 -3.55 2.46
N GLY A 54 -9.89 -3.55 2.40
CA GLY A 54 -9.05 -4.00 3.52
C GLY A 54 -9.21 -3.14 4.77
N PHE A 55 -9.40 -1.82 4.59
CA PHE A 55 -9.75 -0.92 5.69
C PHE A 55 -11.09 -1.31 6.31
N MET A 56 -12.13 -1.54 5.49
CA MET A 56 -13.45 -1.94 6.00
C MET A 56 -13.40 -3.28 6.77
N GLU A 57 -12.69 -4.27 6.22
CA GLU A 57 -12.47 -5.58 6.86
C GLU A 57 -11.78 -5.42 8.23
N GLN A 58 -10.71 -4.61 8.31
CA GLN A 58 -9.93 -4.40 9.53
C GLN A 58 -10.75 -3.78 10.67
N TYR A 59 -11.62 -2.82 10.36
CA TYR A 59 -12.45 -2.14 11.35
C TYR A 59 -13.85 -2.73 11.51
N ARG A 60 -14.11 -3.90 10.91
CA ARG A 60 -15.41 -4.59 10.93
C ARG A 60 -16.55 -3.64 10.52
N MET A 61 -16.27 -2.76 9.55
CA MET A 61 -17.25 -1.86 8.97
C MET A 61 -18.05 -2.65 7.94
N GLU A 62 -19.01 -3.45 8.41
CA GLU A 62 -19.84 -4.30 7.55
C GLU A 62 -20.99 -3.55 6.89
N SER A 63 -21.27 -2.30 7.32
CA SER A 63 -22.38 -1.53 6.76
C SER A 63 -21.91 -0.60 5.64
N PRO A 64 -22.26 -0.89 4.36
CA PRO A 64 -21.98 0.00 3.24
C PRO A 64 -22.67 1.35 3.36
N HIS A 65 -23.64 1.50 4.28
CA HIS A 65 -24.32 2.76 4.56
C HIS A 65 -23.45 3.77 5.33
N VAL A 66 -22.37 3.32 5.99
CA VAL A 66 -21.50 4.18 6.80
C VAL A 66 -20.26 4.61 6.01
N PHE A 67 -19.68 3.71 5.21
CA PHE A 67 -18.52 4.00 4.35
C PHE A 67 -18.61 3.22 3.02
N PRO A 68 -19.28 3.75 1.99
CA PRO A 68 -19.34 3.11 0.69
C PRO A 68 -18.05 3.39 -0.08
N PHE A 69 -16.94 2.74 0.25
CA PHE A 69 -15.64 3.01 -0.38
C PHE A 69 -15.68 3.03 -1.92
N PRO A 70 -16.34 2.10 -2.63
CA PRO A 70 -16.44 2.20 -4.10
C PRO A 70 -17.07 3.53 -4.56
N THR A 71 -18.13 3.98 -3.87
CA THR A 71 -18.81 5.25 -4.13
C THR A 71 -17.96 6.46 -3.73
N LEU A 72 -17.31 6.42 -2.56
CA LEU A 72 -16.42 7.50 -2.09
C LEU A 72 -15.20 7.66 -3.00
N LEU A 73 -14.75 6.57 -3.63
CA LEU A 73 -13.65 6.53 -4.57
C LEU A 73 -14.05 6.86 -6.02
N GLN A 74 -15.35 7.10 -6.27
CA GLN A 74 -15.94 7.37 -7.58
C GLN A 74 -15.56 6.31 -8.63
N ILE A 75 -15.55 5.04 -8.20
CA ILE A 75 -15.25 3.91 -9.08
C ILE A 75 -16.52 3.54 -9.84
N SER A 76 -16.44 3.41 -11.16
CA SER A 76 -17.58 2.99 -11.97
C SER A 76 -17.95 1.54 -11.63
N SER A 77 -19.24 1.20 -11.72
CA SER A 77 -19.72 -0.17 -11.53
C SER A 77 -18.98 -1.17 -12.43
N GLU A 78 -18.67 -0.78 -13.66
CA GLU A 78 -17.90 -1.61 -14.59
C GLU A 78 -16.50 -1.96 -14.06
N LEU A 79 -15.79 -1.00 -13.45
CA LEU A 79 -14.48 -1.26 -12.86
C LEU A 79 -14.59 -2.04 -11.56
N GLU A 80 -15.62 -1.78 -10.76
CA GLU A 80 -15.91 -2.56 -9.57
C GLU A 80 -16.13 -4.04 -9.91
N ASP A 81 -17.02 -4.34 -10.87
CA ASP A 81 -17.29 -5.69 -11.34
C ASP A 81 -16.01 -6.37 -11.85
N LYS A 82 -15.19 -5.64 -12.61
CA LYS A 82 -13.88 -6.12 -13.09
C LYS A 82 -12.95 -6.48 -11.94
N PHE A 83 -12.83 -5.62 -10.91
CA PHE A 83 -11.94 -5.85 -9.78
C PHE A 83 -12.43 -6.96 -8.84
N GLN A 84 -13.75 -7.12 -8.72
CA GLN A 84 -14.35 -8.25 -7.99
C GLN A 84 -14.11 -9.58 -8.69
N ALA A 85 -14.19 -9.60 -10.03
CA ALA A 85 -13.98 -10.80 -10.84
C ALA A 85 -12.51 -11.28 -10.92
N LEU A 86 -11.54 -10.48 -10.44
CA LEU A 86 -10.13 -10.89 -10.41
C LEU A 86 -9.93 -12.07 -9.47
N LYS A 87 -9.29 -13.12 -9.98
CA LYS A 87 -8.86 -14.26 -9.17
C LYS A 87 -7.74 -13.83 -8.22
N LYS A 88 -8.07 -13.67 -6.95
CA LYS A 88 -7.17 -13.25 -5.88
C LYS A 88 -6.83 -14.44 -4.97
N PRO A 89 -5.59 -14.55 -4.46
CA PRO A 89 -5.29 -15.45 -3.35
C PRO A 89 -6.20 -15.18 -2.16
N LYS A 90 -6.38 -16.20 -1.31
CA LYS A 90 -7.06 -16.01 -0.02
C LYS A 90 -6.33 -14.91 0.77
N ASN A 91 -7.08 -14.04 1.44
CA ASN A 91 -6.57 -12.93 2.26
C ASN A 91 -5.81 -11.83 1.50
N PHE A 92 -5.80 -11.83 0.16
CA PHE A 92 -5.07 -10.81 -0.62
C PHE A 92 -5.41 -9.36 -0.20
N THR A 93 -6.68 -9.08 0.06
CA THR A 93 -7.16 -7.76 0.48
C THR A 93 -6.56 -7.33 1.83
N SER A 94 -6.70 -8.18 2.85
CA SER A 94 -6.17 -7.91 4.19
C SER A 94 -4.64 -7.84 4.20
N ASP A 95 -3.98 -8.74 3.46
CA ASP A 95 -2.53 -8.81 3.38
C ASP A 95 -1.98 -7.56 2.67
N LEU A 96 -2.67 -7.04 1.64
CA LEU A 96 -2.30 -5.78 0.99
C LEU A 96 -2.43 -4.60 1.93
N TYR A 97 -3.54 -4.53 2.67
CA TYR A 97 -3.76 -3.46 3.63
C TYR A 97 -2.67 -3.45 4.71
N LEU A 98 -2.40 -4.60 5.33
CA LEU A 98 -1.37 -4.74 6.35
C LEU A 98 0.01 -4.43 5.80
N PHE A 99 0.36 -4.98 4.63
CA PHE A 99 1.64 -4.74 3.99
C PHE A 99 1.88 -3.24 3.77
N VAL A 100 0.91 -2.50 3.21
CA VAL A 100 1.04 -1.05 2.99
C VAL A 100 1.13 -0.29 4.31
N SER A 101 0.25 -0.61 5.27
CA SER A 101 0.22 0.04 6.58
C SER A 101 1.54 -0.12 7.33
N GLU A 102 2.12 -1.32 7.32
CA GLU A 102 3.36 -1.64 8.01
C GLU A 102 4.59 -1.09 7.29
N THR A 103 4.63 -1.25 5.96
CA THR A 103 5.73 -0.76 5.09
C THR A 103 5.92 0.74 5.28
N PHE A 104 4.83 1.52 5.25
CA PHE A 104 4.89 2.97 5.33
C PHE A 104 4.62 3.53 6.73
N ARG A 105 4.41 2.64 7.73
CA ARG A 105 4.07 3.00 9.12
C ARG A 105 2.89 3.96 9.21
N LEU A 106 1.86 3.72 8.41
CA LEU A 106 0.67 4.56 8.33
C LEU A 106 -0.30 4.16 9.43
N SER A 107 -0.85 5.15 10.14
CA SER A 107 -1.99 4.93 11.03
C SER A 107 -3.27 4.67 10.23
N SER A 108 -4.34 4.26 10.89
CA SER A 108 -5.67 4.13 10.29
C SER A 108 -6.11 5.39 9.54
N ALA A 109 -5.87 6.58 10.12
CA ALA A 109 -6.25 7.85 9.54
C ALA A 109 -5.39 8.21 8.31
N ASP A 110 -4.10 7.84 8.34
CA ASP A 110 -3.19 8.02 7.22
C ASP A 110 -3.54 7.07 6.07
N MET A 111 -3.85 5.81 6.38
CA MET A 111 -4.36 4.82 5.41
C MET A 111 -5.65 5.31 4.76
N PHE A 112 -6.61 5.78 5.56
CA PHE A 112 -7.85 6.36 5.06
C PHE A 112 -7.59 7.56 4.12
N SER A 113 -6.68 8.45 4.51
CA SER A 113 -6.28 9.60 3.70
C SER A 113 -5.61 9.18 2.38
N LEU A 114 -4.70 8.21 2.43
CA LEU A 114 -4.04 7.64 1.26
C LEU A 114 -5.06 7.02 0.30
N ILE A 115 -6.02 6.25 0.79
CA ILE A 115 -7.04 5.59 -0.02
C ILE A 115 -7.91 6.61 -0.74
N LEU A 116 -8.46 7.59 -0.02
CA LEU A 116 -9.35 8.59 -0.62
C LEU A 116 -8.62 9.56 -1.56
N ARG A 117 -7.46 10.05 -1.15
CA ARG A 117 -6.72 11.08 -1.91
C ARG A 117 -5.77 10.48 -2.94
N ARG A 118 -5.61 9.16 -2.94
CA ARG A 118 -4.65 8.38 -3.76
C ARG A 118 -3.19 8.79 -3.54
N LYS A 119 -2.93 9.58 -2.49
CA LYS A 119 -1.63 10.14 -2.12
C LYS A 119 -1.62 10.48 -0.64
N TYR A 120 -0.48 10.29 -0.01
CA TYR A 120 -0.22 10.70 1.36
C TYR A 120 1.14 11.40 1.43
N CYS A 121 1.21 12.52 2.15
CA CYS A 121 2.46 13.26 2.36
C CYS A 121 2.80 13.26 3.84
N PHE A 122 3.99 12.76 4.16
CA PHE A 122 4.53 12.73 5.51
C PHE A 122 4.91 14.14 5.99
N PRO A 123 4.98 14.39 7.30
CA PRO A 123 5.37 15.69 7.86
C PRO A 123 6.75 16.19 7.41
N HIS A 124 7.66 15.27 7.04
CA HIS A 124 8.99 15.58 6.53
C HIS A 124 9.01 15.92 5.02
N GLY A 125 7.84 16.07 4.39
CA GLY A 125 7.69 16.53 3.01
C GLY A 125 7.78 15.44 1.93
N LYS A 126 8.16 14.20 2.28
CA LYS A 126 8.07 13.07 1.35
C LYS A 126 6.61 12.69 1.14
N CYS A 127 6.24 12.29 -0.08
CA CYS A 127 4.92 11.75 -0.36
C CYS A 127 5.02 10.35 -0.97
N ILE A 128 3.94 9.59 -0.83
CA ILE A 128 3.69 8.33 -1.51
C ILE A 128 2.33 8.42 -2.20
N ASP A 129 2.19 7.77 -3.34
CA ASP A 129 0.94 7.58 -4.05
C ASP A 129 0.68 6.09 -4.34
N LEU A 130 -0.48 5.80 -4.90
CA LEU A 130 -0.86 4.42 -5.23
C LEU A 130 -0.01 3.83 -6.36
N GLU A 131 0.62 4.64 -7.21
CA GLU A 131 1.56 4.12 -8.21
C GLU A 131 2.83 3.59 -7.53
N ASN A 132 3.37 4.34 -6.57
CA ASN A 132 4.54 3.91 -5.78
C ASN A 132 4.27 2.58 -5.06
N ILE A 133 3.04 2.36 -4.58
CA ILE A 133 2.62 1.11 -3.93
C ILE A 133 2.56 -0.03 -4.93
N GLY A 134 2.02 0.21 -6.13
CA GLY A 134 1.95 -0.79 -7.20
C GLY A 134 3.31 -1.21 -7.75
N GLU A 135 4.35 -0.42 -7.51
CA GLU A 135 5.74 -0.67 -7.94
C GLU A 135 6.63 -1.28 -6.85
N LEU A 136 6.08 -1.55 -5.66
CA LEU A 136 6.85 -2.20 -4.58
C LEU A 136 7.37 -3.56 -5.03
N CYS A 137 8.62 -3.85 -4.67
CA CYS A 137 9.36 -4.98 -5.23
C CYS A 137 8.76 -6.34 -4.81
N CYS A 138 8.14 -6.40 -3.62
CA CYS A 138 7.67 -7.64 -2.99
C CYS A 138 6.39 -7.46 -2.13
N PRO A 139 5.22 -7.14 -2.71
CA PRO A 139 3.96 -7.29 -1.99
C PRO A 139 3.66 -8.79 -1.83
N PHE A 140 3.84 -9.34 -0.62
CA PHE A 140 3.50 -10.70 -0.12
C PHE A 140 3.18 -11.82 -1.13
#